data_AF-A0A8H7HLD2-F1
#
_entry.id   AF-A0A8H7HLD2-F1
#
_cell.length_a   1.000
_cell.length_b   1.000
_cell.length_c   1.000
_cell.angle_alpha   90.00
_cell.angle_beta   90.00
_cell.angle_gamma   90.00
#
_symmetry.space_group_name_H-M   'P 1'
#
loop_
_entity.id
_entity.type
_entity.pdbx_description
1 polymer ?
#
loop_
_entity_poly.entity_id
_entity_poly.type
_entity_poly.pdbx_seq_one_letter_code
_entity_poly.pdbx_strand_id
1 'polypeptide(L)'
;LDLPNTIKIHNVFHLNLLAPFKEDTDFHRRQVKPPPIITEEGEEEYEVEKIVAWKKDKEGLRYQVRWKGYDELEDTMERAEKIAQLPEIMERFKKEFPNGPLPPEIKTTGKKKKTIKGESAYMSVSHSNRYAPLQVP
;
A
#
# COMPACT_ATOMS: atom_id res chain seq x y z
N LEU A 1 -27.55 12.98 23.14
CA LEU A 1 -26.16 13.48 23.14
C LEU A 1 -26.06 14.45 24.30
N ASP A 2 -25.55 13.99 25.44
CA ASP A 2 -25.39 14.83 26.63
C ASP A 2 -23.91 15.15 26.81
N LEU A 3 -23.60 16.44 26.91
CA LEU A 3 -22.24 16.90 27.14
C LEU A 3 -21.88 16.69 28.63
N PRO A 4 -20.65 16.25 28.94
CA PRO A 4 -20.23 16.09 30.33
C PRO A 4 -20.29 17.43 31.07
N ASN A 5 -20.89 17.43 32.27
CA ASN A 5 -21.20 18.63 33.07
C ASN A 5 -19.99 19.46 33.52
N THR A 6 -18.77 18.97 33.26
CA THR A 6 -17.51 19.70 33.47
C THR A 6 -17.23 20.72 32.37
N ILE A 7 -17.86 20.56 31.21
CA ILE A 7 -17.68 21.45 30.06
C ILE A 7 -18.83 22.46 30.05
N LYS A 8 -18.52 23.74 30.31
CA LYS A 8 -19.49 24.86 30.26
C LYS A 8 -19.84 25.29 28.82
N ILE A 9 -19.93 24.34 27.90
CA ILE A 9 -20.32 24.58 26.52
C ILE A 9 -21.77 24.14 26.39
N HIS A 10 -22.65 25.07 26.04
CA HIS A 10 -24.04 24.75 25.77
C HIS A 10 -24.14 23.95 24.48
N ASN A 11 -25.02 22.94 24.43
CA ASN A 11 -25.34 22.20 23.21
C ASN A 11 -26.24 23.05 22.27
N VAL A 12 -25.73 24.21 21.88
CA VAL A 12 -26.36 25.18 20.98
C VAL A 12 -25.34 25.49 19.90
N PHE A 13 -25.58 25.01 18.69
CA PHE A 13 -24.75 25.34 17.54
C PHE A 13 -25.43 26.46 16.73
N HIS A 14 -24.67 27.48 16.36
CA HIS A 14 -25.16 28.52 15.46
C HIS A 14 -25.27 27.96 14.05
N LEU A 15 -26.50 27.74 13.56
CA LEU A 15 -26.77 27.25 12.20
C LEU A 15 -26.07 28.06 11.11
N ASN A 16 -25.90 29.37 11.32
CA ASN A 16 -25.22 30.28 10.39
C ASN A 16 -23.71 30.02 10.26
N LEU A 17 -23.09 29.32 11.22
CA LEU A 17 -21.68 28.94 11.16
C LEU A 17 -21.47 27.59 10.48
N LEU A 18 -22.55 26.86 10.16
CA LEU A 18 -22.46 25.65 9.35
C LEU A 18 -22.25 26.07 7.89
N ALA A 19 -21.06 25.82 7.38
CA ALA A 19 -20.84 25.82 5.94
C ALA A 19 -21.35 24.50 5.35
N PRO A 20 -21.99 24.52 4.16
CA PRO A 20 -22.29 23.29 3.43
C PRO A 20 -21.02 22.44 3.30
N PHE A 21 -21.15 21.14 3.59
CA PHE A 21 -20.04 20.20 3.44
C PHE A 21 -19.54 20.23 1.99
N LYS A 22 -18.25 20.54 1.83
CA LYS A 22 -17.55 20.45 0.55
C LYS A 22 -16.72 19.19 0.60
N GLU A 23 -16.97 18.29 -0.35
CA GLU A 23 -16.06 17.19 -0.61
C GLU A 23 -14.68 17.76 -0.92
N ASP A 24 -13.67 17.07 -0.40
CA ASP A 24 -12.29 17.48 -0.54
C ASP A 24 -11.75 17.06 -1.90
N THR A 25 -12.07 17.84 -2.92
CA THR A 25 -11.64 17.59 -4.30
C THR A 25 -10.18 17.94 -4.54
N ASP A 26 -9.60 18.82 -3.72
CA ASP A 26 -8.23 19.31 -3.92
C ASP A 26 -7.21 18.37 -3.29
N PHE A 27 -7.45 17.95 -2.05
CA PHE A 27 -6.48 17.16 -1.30
C PHE A 27 -6.83 15.68 -1.20
N HIS A 28 -8.04 15.28 -1.65
CA HIS A 28 -8.53 13.90 -1.57
C HIS A 28 -8.24 13.26 -0.21
N ARG A 29 -8.36 14.01 0.91
CA ARG A 29 -7.95 13.56 2.27
C ARG A 29 -8.66 12.29 2.74
N ARG A 30 -9.72 11.88 2.04
CA ARG A 30 -10.41 10.61 2.21
C ARG A 30 -10.44 9.83 0.90
N GLN A 31 -9.29 9.36 0.44
CA GLN A 31 -9.28 8.26 -0.52
C GLN A 31 -9.77 7.02 0.21
N VAL A 32 -10.89 6.45 -0.24
CA VAL A 32 -11.35 5.15 0.27
C VAL A 32 -10.32 4.13 -0.20
N LYS A 33 -9.50 3.63 0.73
CA LYS A 33 -8.50 2.61 0.45
C LYS A 33 -9.20 1.34 -0.05
N PRO A 34 -8.69 0.69 -1.11
CA PRO A 34 -9.28 -0.55 -1.58
C PRO A 34 -9.10 -1.64 -0.53
N PRO A 35 -10.12 -2.50 -0.26
CA PRO A 35 -9.97 -3.57 0.71
C PRO A 35 -8.92 -4.61 0.23
N PRO A 36 -8.17 -5.24 1.15
CA PRO A 36 -7.27 -6.32 0.79
C PRO A 36 -8.02 -7.55 0.27
N ILE A 37 -7.36 -8.32 -0.59
CA ILE A 37 -7.83 -9.64 -0.99
C ILE A 37 -7.36 -10.64 0.06
N ILE A 38 -8.26 -11.46 0.60
CA ILE A 38 -7.92 -12.50 1.56
C ILE A 38 -7.68 -13.81 0.80
N THR A 39 -6.49 -14.42 0.95
CA THR A 39 -6.18 -15.72 0.33
C THR A 39 -6.85 -16.89 1.05
N GLU A 40 -6.81 -18.08 0.47
CA GLU A 40 -7.34 -19.31 1.11
C GLU A 40 -6.64 -19.61 2.45
N GLU A 41 -5.39 -19.16 2.61
CA GLU A 41 -4.61 -19.26 3.84
C GLU A 41 -4.89 -18.14 4.86
N GLY A 42 -5.78 -17.19 4.52
CA GLY A 42 -6.11 -16.05 5.37
C GLY A 42 -5.10 -14.91 5.34
N GLU A 43 -4.20 -14.87 4.35
CA GLU A 43 -3.25 -13.76 4.18
C GLU A 43 -3.90 -12.61 3.40
N GLU A 44 -3.60 -11.38 3.77
CA GLU A 44 -4.00 -10.19 3.02
C GLU A 44 -3.03 -9.92 1.86
N GLU A 45 -3.56 -9.82 0.64
CA GLU A 45 -2.86 -9.44 -0.57
C GLU A 45 -3.38 -8.10 -1.12
N TYR A 46 -2.43 -7.29 -1.57
CA TYR A 46 -2.65 -5.93 -2.06
C TYR A 46 -2.16 -5.82 -3.50
N GLU A 47 -2.80 -4.96 -4.29
CA GLU A 47 -2.39 -4.68 -5.66
C GLU A 47 -1.13 -3.81 -5.67
N VAL A 48 -0.06 -4.30 -6.30
CA VAL A 48 1.20 -3.58 -6.50
C VAL A 48 1.05 -2.62 -7.68
N GLU A 49 1.27 -1.33 -7.44
CA GLU A 49 1.25 -0.32 -8.49
C GLU A 49 2.60 -0.28 -9.23
N LYS A 50 3.69 -0.04 -8.48
CA LYS A 50 5.06 0.08 -9.02
C LYS A 50 6.12 0.03 -7.92
N ILE A 51 7.37 -0.06 -8.35
CA ILE A 51 8.55 0.14 -7.50
C ILE A 51 8.95 1.61 -7.61
N VAL A 52 9.08 2.30 -6.46
CA VAL A 52 9.43 3.73 -6.43
C VAL A 52 10.86 4.01 -5.96
N ALA A 53 11.46 3.08 -5.22
CA ALA A 53 12.84 3.17 -4.76
C ALA A 53 13.42 1.79 -4.43
N TRP A 54 14.69 1.75 -4.07
CA TRP A 54 15.38 0.54 -3.63
C TRP A 54 16.43 0.85 -2.57
N LYS A 55 16.74 -0.14 -1.75
CA LYS A 55 17.83 -0.11 -0.78
C LYS A 55 18.56 -1.43 -0.80
N LYS A 56 19.89 -1.37 -0.80
CA LYS A 56 20.76 -2.54 -0.63
C LYS A 56 21.56 -2.39 0.65
N ASP A 57 21.49 -3.38 1.52
CA ASP A 57 22.30 -3.45 2.74
C ASP A 57 22.83 -4.86 2.99
N LYS A 58 23.31 -5.13 4.22
CA LYS A 58 23.88 -6.43 4.59
C LYS A 58 22.86 -7.57 4.51
N GLU A 59 21.56 -7.28 4.61
CA GLU A 59 20.48 -8.26 4.60
C GLU A 59 19.98 -8.57 3.18
N GLY A 60 20.35 -7.74 2.21
CA GLY A 60 20.06 -7.96 0.79
C GLY A 60 19.48 -6.73 0.10
N LEU A 61 18.90 -6.97 -1.08
CA LEU A 61 18.21 -5.96 -1.86
C LEU A 61 16.74 -5.91 -1.45
N ARG A 62 16.23 -4.71 -1.20
CA ARG A 62 14.81 -4.44 -0.96
C ARG A 62 14.32 -3.33 -1.90
N TYR A 63 13.07 -3.45 -2.31
CA TYR A 63 12.37 -2.46 -3.13
C TYR A 63 11.30 -1.77 -2.29
N GLN A 64 11.15 -0.45 -2.49
CA GLN A 64 10.03 0.30 -1.97
C GLN A 64 8.87 0.18 -2.94
N VAL A 65 7.77 -0.40 -2.45
CA VAL A 65 6.60 -0.74 -3.24
C VAL A 65 5.49 0.28 -3.00
N ARG A 66 4.99 0.88 -4.09
CA ARG A 66 3.75 1.64 -4.11
C ARG A 66 2.58 0.69 -4.28
N TRP A 67 1.61 0.78 -3.37
CA TRP A 67 0.38 0.01 -3.42
C TRP A 67 -0.71 0.83 -4.12
N LYS A 68 -1.47 0.18 -5.00
CA LYS A 68 -2.45 0.90 -5.82
C LYS A 68 -3.62 1.36 -4.96
N GLY A 69 -3.93 2.66 -5.01
CA GLY A 69 -4.98 3.27 -4.20
C GLY A 69 -4.58 3.54 -2.75
N TYR A 70 -3.28 3.48 -2.46
CA TYR A 70 -2.69 3.86 -1.18
C TYR A 70 -1.69 5.01 -1.38
N ASP A 71 -1.45 5.75 -0.30
CA ASP A 71 -0.54 6.89 -0.32
C ASP A 71 0.92 6.47 -0.16
N GLU A 72 1.87 7.36 -0.49
CA GLU A 72 3.30 7.12 -0.39
C GLU A 72 3.78 6.83 1.04
N LEU A 73 3.03 7.31 2.03
CA LEU A 73 3.26 7.04 3.46
C LEU A 73 3.06 5.56 3.82
N GLU A 74 2.36 4.83 2.96
CA GLU A 74 2.06 3.41 3.13
C GLU A 74 2.93 2.51 2.25
N ASP A 75 3.91 3.10 1.55
CA ASP A 75 4.88 2.35 0.77
C ASP A 75 5.71 1.45 1.69
N THR A 76 5.86 0.18 1.32
CA THR A 76 6.60 -0.80 2.13
C THR A 76 7.92 -1.21 1.49
N MET A 77 8.90 -1.55 2.33
CA MET A 77 10.20 -2.07 1.90
C MET A 77 10.16 -3.60 1.82
N GLU A 78 9.97 -4.13 0.61
CA GLU A 78 9.80 -5.55 0.36
C GLU A 78 11.06 -6.19 -0.21
N ARG A 79 11.26 -7.47 0.12
CA ARG A 79 12.43 -8.22 -0.35
C ARG A 79 12.42 -8.38 -1.86
N ALA A 80 13.57 -8.21 -2.50
CA ALA A 80 13.70 -8.37 -3.95
C ALA A 80 13.27 -9.76 -4.44
N GLU A 81 13.42 -10.80 -3.62
CA GLU A 81 12.99 -12.16 -3.97
C GLU A 81 11.47 -12.30 -4.12
N LYS A 82 10.69 -11.46 -3.44
CA LYS A 82 9.23 -11.44 -3.52
C LYS A 82 8.78 -10.74 -4.80
N ILE A 83 9.38 -9.58 -5.09
CA ILE A 83 9.05 -8.77 -6.26
C ILE A 83 9.48 -9.43 -7.56
N ALA A 84 10.58 -10.18 -7.55
CA ALA A 84 11.04 -10.95 -8.70
C ALA A 84 10.02 -11.99 -9.20
N GLN A 85 9.07 -12.40 -8.37
CA GLN A 85 7.99 -13.31 -8.75
C GLN A 85 6.87 -12.61 -9.56
N LEU A 86 6.93 -11.27 -9.67
CA LEU A 86 5.97 -10.42 -10.37
C LEU A 86 6.62 -9.89 -11.67
N PRO A 87 6.54 -10.63 -12.79
CA PRO A 87 7.27 -10.28 -14.01
C PRO A 87 6.86 -8.92 -14.57
N GLU A 88 5.56 -8.59 -14.51
CA GLU A 88 5.03 -7.32 -15.00
C GLU A 88 5.64 -6.11 -14.26
N ILE A 89 5.72 -6.18 -12.93
CA ILE A 89 6.30 -5.11 -12.11
C ILE A 89 7.79 -4.98 -12.40
N MET A 90 8.49 -6.10 -12.55
CA MET A 90 9.93 -6.09 -12.88
C MET A 90 10.22 -5.57 -14.29
N GLU A 91 9.36 -5.83 -15.27
CA GLU A 91 9.48 -5.28 -16.62
C GLU A 91 9.28 -3.76 -16.61
N ARG A 92 8.24 -3.26 -15.91
CA ARG A 92 8.03 -1.83 -15.71
C ARG A 92 9.22 -1.17 -15.03
N PHE A 93 9.74 -1.79 -13.95
CA PHE A 93 10.91 -1.32 -13.24
C PHE A 93 12.15 -1.23 -14.13
N LYS A 94 12.45 -2.27 -14.93
CA LYS A 94 13.60 -2.26 -15.86
C LYS A 94 13.49 -1.16 -16.92
N LYS A 95 12.27 -0.88 -17.38
CA LYS A 95 12.00 0.17 -18.37
C LYS A 95 12.21 1.56 -17.77
N GLU A 96 11.74 1.78 -16.55
CA GLU A 96 11.82 3.08 -15.85
C GLU A 96 13.21 3.34 -15.26
N PHE A 97 13.86 2.29 -14.75
CA PHE A 97 15.18 2.32 -14.12
C PHE A 97 16.15 1.32 -14.79
N PRO A 98 16.68 1.62 -15.99
CA PRO A 98 17.58 0.70 -16.71
C PRO A 98 18.85 0.32 -15.94
N ASN A 99 19.34 1.22 -15.08
CA ASN A 99 20.52 1.01 -14.23
C ASN A 99 20.15 0.57 -12.80
N GLY A 100 18.88 0.26 -12.55
CA GLY A 100 18.40 -0.18 -11.25
C GLY A 100 18.99 -1.54 -10.86
N PRO A 101 19.23 -1.80 -9.55
CA PRO A 101 19.73 -3.08 -9.12
C PRO A 101 18.69 -4.16 -9.43
N LEU A 102 19.14 -5.29 -9.97
CA LEU A 102 18.31 -6.46 -10.18
C LEU A 102 18.44 -7.42 -8.98
N PRO A 103 17.39 -8.22 -8.69
CA PRO A 103 17.48 -9.27 -7.70
C PRO A 103 18.63 -10.24 -8.08
N PRO A 104 19.34 -10.82 -7.09
CA PRO A 104 20.23 -11.93 -7.36
C PRO A 104 19.44 -13.08 -8.04
N GLU A 105 20.08 -13.84 -8.92
CA GLU A 105 19.44 -14.95 -9.64
C GLU A 105 18.72 -15.90 -8.67
N ILE A 106 17.40 -15.89 -8.71
CA ILE A 106 16.59 -16.78 -7.89
C ILE A 106 16.55 -18.12 -8.59
N LYS A 107 17.19 -19.14 -8.01
CA LYS A 107 16.90 -20.53 -8.36
C LYS A 107 15.47 -20.80 -7.93
N THR A 108 14.53 -20.73 -8.88
CA THR A 108 13.10 -20.93 -8.62
C THR A 108 12.87 -22.32 -8.02
N THR A 109 12.68 -22.42 -6.71
CA THR A 109 12.01 -23.58 -6.11
C THR A 109 10.51 -23.34 -6.26
N GLY A 110 9.89 -24.16 -7.11
CA GLY A 110 8.56 -23.91 -7.66
C GLY A 110 7.46 -23.81 -6.60
N LYS A 111 6.84 -22.63 -6.51
CA LYS A 111 5.39 -22.49 -6.32
C LYS A 111 4.93 -21.38 -7.25
N LYS A 112 4.29 -21.75 -8.37
CA LYS A 112 3.60 -20.81 -9.26
C LYS A 112 2.38 -20.30 -8.51
N LYS A 113 2.40 -19.06 -8.00
CA LYS A 113 1.16 -18.37 -7.65
C LYS A 113 0.40 -18.10 -8.96
N LYS A 114 -0.89 -18.42 -8.98
CA LYS A 114 -1.74 -18.28 -10.17
C LYS A 114 -1.89 -16.80 -10.49
N THR A 115 -1.23 -16.35 -11.56
CA THR A 115 -1.57 -15.10 -12.23
C THR A 115 -2.98 -15.26 -12.79
N ILE A 116 -3.97 -14.65 -12.13
CA ILE A 116 -5.30 -14.50 -12.70
C ILE A 116 -5.15 -13.49 -13.84
N LYS A 117 -5.66 -13.87 -15.02
CA LYS A 117 -5.49 -13.14 -16.28
C LYS A 117 -6.10 -11.73 -16.16
N GLY A 118 -5.24 -10.73 -16.01
CA GLY A 118 -5.58 -9.30 -16.03
C GLY A 118 -4.53 -8.49 -15.27
N GLU A 119 -3.49 -8.01 -15.97
CA GLU A 119 -2.53 -6.88 -15.74
C GLU A 119 -2.23 -6.35 -14.31
N SER A 120 -2.52 -7.12 -13.27
CA SER A 120 -2.55 -6.65 -11.90
C SER A 120 -1.78 -7.64 -11.05
N ALA A 121 -0.64 -7.18 -10.55
CA ALA A 121 0.26 -7.96 -9.73
C ALA A 121 -0.12 -7.81 -8.26
N TYR A 122 -0.45 -8.91 -7.59
CA TYR A 122 -0.82 -8.91 -6.18
C TYR A 122 0.30 -9.47 -5.30
N MET A 123 0.40 -8.94 -4.09
CA MET A 123 1.42 -9.36 -3.14
C MET A 123 0.96 -9.12 -1.70
N SER A 124 1.23 -10.08 -0.81
CA SER A 124 1.04 -9.86 0.62
C SER A 124 2.06 -8.85 1.16
N VAL A 125 1.78 -8.21 2.29
CA VAL A 125 2.78 -7.35 2.96
C VAL A 125 3.63 -8.20 3.89
N SER A 126 4.94 -7.93 3.97
CA SER A 126 5.77 -8.64 4.95
C SER A 126 5.48 -8.10 6.36
N HIS A 127 4.86 -8.92 7.23
CA HIS A 127 4.45 -8.58 8.61
C HIS A 127 5.56 -8.01 9.51
N SER A 128 6.84 -8.12 9.13
CA SER A 128 7.96 -7.51 9.85
C SER A 128 8.09 -5.99 9.63
N ASN A 129 7.37 -5.43 8.65
CA ASN A 129 7.41 -4.00 8.38
C ASN A 129 6.40 -3.26 9.28
N ARG A 130 6.92 -2.38 10.13
CA ARG A 130 6.13 -1.44 10.96
C ARG A 130 5.31 -0.40 10.17
N TYR A 131 5.26 -0.55 8.84
CA TYR A 131 4.67 0.38 7.88
C TYR A 131 3.71 -0.32 6.92
N ALA A 132 3.17 -1.49 7.30
CA ALA A 132 2.08 -2.08 6.51
C ALA A 132 0.97 -1.04 6.31
N PRO A 133 0.31 -1.00 5.13
CA PRO A 133 -0.86 -0.17 4.91
C PRO A 133 -1.94 -0.56 5.93
N LEU A 134 -1.99 0.15 7.06
CA LEU A 134 -2.96 -0.11 8.10
C LEU A 134 -4.28 0.51 7.64
N GLN A 135 -5.32 -0.33 7.54
CA GLN A 135 -6.69 0.18 7.60
C GLN A 135 -6.89 0.74 9.02
N VAL A 136 -6.91 2.07 9.11
CA VAL A 136 -7.43 2.75 10.30
C VAL A 136 -8.94 2.46 10.30
N PRO A 137 -9.49 1.89 11.39
CA PRO A 137 -10.91 1.54 11.48
C PRO A 137 -11.83 2.77 11.44
#